data_AF-F4CUQ5-F1
#
_entry.id   AF-F4CUQ5-F1
#
_cell.length_a   1.000
_cell.length_b   1.000
_cell.length_c   1.000
_cell.angle_alpha   90.00
_cell.angle_beta   90.00
_cell.angle_gamma   90.00
#
_symmetry.space_group_name_H-M   'P 1'
#
loop_
_entity.id
_entity.type
_entity.pdbx_description
1 polymer ?
#
loop_
_entity_poly.entity_id
_entity_poly.type
_entity_poly.pdbx_seq_one_letter_code
_entity_poly.pdbx_strand_id
1 'polypeptide(L)'
;MPRTEPRWVLDEDDAIEVLAYLVTAARTQVDEAAEYGPLRLLTAARRLAGLLAPRASEPTATFVRDHVEPMPELAVPRQGRDEYVARLDGLCAELGSLLAQRYVPGRSS
;
A
#
# COMPACT_ATOMS: atom_id res chain seq x y z
N MET A 1 -6.34 4.46 31.65
CA MET A 1 -6.68 5.26 30.45
C MET A 1 -7.77 4.52 29.70
N PRO A 2 -8.87 5.18 29.28
CA PRO A 2 -9.85 4.51 28.44
C PRO A 2 -9.13 4.11 27.14
N ARG A 3 -9.16 2.82 26.81
CA ARG A 3 -8.76 2.36 25.47
C ARG A 3 -9.80 2.93 24.53
N THR A 4 -9.42 3.96 23.77
CA THR A 4 -10.19 4.47 22.65
C THR A 4 -10.59 3.26 21.80
N GLU A 5 -11.88 3.11 21.51
CA GLU A 5 -12.36 2.02 20.67
C GLU A 5 -11.56 1.95 19.37
N PRO A 6 -11.30 0.75 18.82
CA PRO A 6 -10.59 0.62 17.57
C PRO A 6 -11.26 1.47 16.50
N ARG A 7 -10.59 2.53 16.03
CA ARG A 7 -11.06 3.31 14.90
C ARG A 7 -10.77 2.49 13.64
N TRP A 8 -11.79 1.77 13.20
CA TRP A 8 -11.77 1.04 11.94
C TRP A 8 -11.59 2.04 10.79
N VAL A 9 -10.52 1.86 10.02
CA VAL A 9 -10.22 2.71 8.85
C VAL A 9 -10.84 2.14 7.58
N LEU A 10 -11.06 0.82 7.57
CA LEU A 10 -11.82 0.08 6.55
C LEU A 10 -13.03 -0.53 7.21
N ASP A 11 -14.15 -0.58 6.50
CA ASP A 11 -15.29 -1.41 6.85
C ASP A 11 -15.18 -2.81 6.21
N GLU A 12 -16.19 -3.65 6.46
CA GLU A 12 -16.23 -5.03 5.95
C GLU A 12 -16.27 -5.09 4.43
N ASP A 13 -17.02 -4.18 3.79
CA ASP A 13 -17.16 -4.15 2.33
C ASP A 13 -15.83 -3.76 1.66
N ASP A 14 -15.15 -2.73 2.19
CA ASP A 14 -13.81 -2.36 1.73
C ASP A 14 -12.81 -3.52 1.85
N ALA A 15 -12.86 -4.23 2.98
CA ALA A 15 -11.95 -5.34 3.27
C ALA A 15 -12.21 -6.52 2.33
N ILE A 16 -13.48 -6.86 2.09
CA ILE A 16 -13.91 -7.89 1.14
C ILE A 16 -13.47 -7.52 -0.28
N GLU A 17 -13.59 -6.25 -0.65
CA GLU A 17 -13.21 -5.75 -1.96
C GLU A 17 -11.71 -5.95 -2.25
N VAL A 18 -10.84 -5.60 -1.29
CA VAL A 18 -9.39 -5.82 -1.40
C VAL A 18 -9.07 -7.32 -1.37
N LEU A 19 -9.72 -8.10 -0.50
CA LEU A 19 -9.53 -9.55 -0.41
C LEU A 19 -9.89 -10.25 -1.72
N ALA A 20 -11.02 -9.91 -2.33
CA ALA A 20 -11.46 -10.46 -3.60
C ALA A 20 -10.45 -10.17 -4.73
N TYR A 21 -9.90 -8.96 -4.77
CA TYR A 21 -8.84 -8.62 -5.72
C TYR A 21 -7.58 -9.46 -5.50
N LEU A 22 -7.09 -9.56 -4.26
CA LEU A 22 -5.88 -10.32 -3.95
C LEU A 22 -6.02 -11.80 -4.33
N VAL A 23 -7.15 -12.43 -4.00
CA VAL A 23 -7.41 -13.84 -4.31
C VAL A 23 -7.49 -14.07 -5.82
N THR A 24 -8.24 -13.23 -6.53
CA THR A 24 -8.38 -13.37 -7.99
C THR A 24 -7.06 -13.09 -8.71
N ALA A 25 -6.32 -12.06 -8.29
CA ALA A 25 -4.99 -11.72 -8.77
C ALA A 25 -3.98 -12.87 -8.57
N ALA A 26 -4.02 -13.53 -7.41
CA ALA A 26 -3.17 -14.67 -7.11
C ALA A 26 -3.46 -15.86 -8.04
N ARG A 27 -4.74 -16.16 -8.33
CA ARG A 27 -5.09 -17.23 -9.26
C ARG A 27 -4.55 -16.94 -10.66
N THR A 28 -4.78 -15.75 -11.18
CA THR A 28 -4.31 -15.37 -12.53
C THR A 28 -2.78 -15.37 -12.64
N GLN A 29 -2.06 -15.11 -11.54
CA GLN A 29 -0.59 -15.07 -11.53
C GLN A 29 0.06 -16.44 -11.77
N VAL A 30 -0.67 -17.54 -11.54
CA VAL A 30 -0.19 -18.90 -11.82
C VAL A 30 0.04 -19.12 -13.31
N ASP A 31 -0.78 -18.49 -14.16
CA ASP A 31 -0.77 -18.71 -15.62
C ASP A 31 -0.08 -17.55 -16.38
N GLU A 32 0.27 -16.46 -15.69
CA GLU A 32 0.90 -15.26 -16.27
C GLU A 32 2.41 -15.19 -16.00
N ALA A 33 3.09 -14.29 -16.73
CA ALA A 33 4.52 -14.09 -16.54
C ALA A 33 4.83 -13.51 -15.14
N ALA A 34 5.99 -13.89 -14.58
CA ALA A 34 6.38 -13.55 -13.22
C ALA A 34 6.45 -12.02 -12.99
N GLU A 35 6.74 -11.24 -14.03
CA GLU A 35 6.73 -9.78 -13.96
C GLU A 35 5.37 -9.15 -13.60
N TYR A 36 4.25 -9.85 -13.81
CA TYR A 36 2.92 -9.31 -13.44
C TYR A 36 2.62 -9.38 -11.94
N GLY A 37 3.37 -10.19 -11.18
CA GLY A 37 3.18 -10.39 -9.75
C GLY A 37 3.36 -9.08 -8.96
N PRO A 38 4.51 -8.40 -9.09
CA PRO A 38 4.71 -7.08 -8.50
C PRO A 38 3.64 -6.06 -8.91
N LEU A 39 3.21 -6.06 -10.17
CA LEU A 39 2.19 -5.13 -10.68
C LEU A 39 0.83 -5.32 -9.97
N ARG A 40 0.42 -6.57 -9.74
CA ARG A 40 -0.79 -6.88 -8.98
C ARG A 40 -0.72 -6.43 -7.54
N LEU A 41 0.42 -6.61 -6.89
CA LEU A 41 0.62 -6.16 -5.51
C LEU A 41 0.52 -4.62 -5.40
N LEU A 42 1.12 -3.89 -6.35
CA LEU A 42 1.02 -2.43 -6.39
C LEU A 42 -0.39 -1.93 -6.67
N THR A 43 -1.12 -2.63 -7.55
CA THR A 43 -2.52 -2.32 -7.82
C THR A 43 -3.38 -2.53 -6.57
N ALA A 44 -3.19 -3.64 -5.85
CA ALA A 44 -3.87 -3.88 -4.57
C ALA A 44 -3.54 -2.78 -3.55
N ALA A 45 -2.26 -2.40 -3.43
CA ALA A 45 -1.81 -1.36 -2.52
C ALA A 45 -2.47 -0.01 -2.80
N ARG A 46 -2.58 0.39 -4.08
CA ARG A 46 -3.25 1.65 -4.47
C ARG A 46 -4.75 1.61 -4.22
N ARG A 47 -5.41 0.49 -4.53
CA ARG A 47 -6.84 0.33 -4.24
C ARG A 47 -7.11 0.45 -2.74
N LEU A 48 -6.35 -0.29 -1.94
CA LEU A 48 -6.40 -0.21 -0.47
C LEU A 48 -6.16 1.23 0.01
N ALA A 49 -5.16 1.91 -0.54
CA ALA A 49 -4.82 3.28 -0.16
C ALA A 49 -5.96 4.27 -0.44
N GLY A 50 -6.65 4.13 -1.58
CA GLY A 50 -7.81 4.96 -1.93
C GLY A 50 -9.01 4.74 -0.98
N LEU A 51 -9.26 3.50 -0.56
CA LEU A 51 -10.31 3.19 0.43
C LEU A 51 -9.93 3.72 1.82
N LEU A 52 -8.65 3.66 2.16
CA LEU A 52 -8.10 3.99 3.47
C LEU A 52 -7.98 5.51 3.71
N ALA A 53 -7.46 6.27 2.74
CA ALA A 53 -7.05 7.67 2.93
C ALA A 53 -8.13 8.60 3.50
N PRO A 54 -9.41 8.53 3.08
CA PRO A 54 -10.46 9.43 3.58
C PRO A 54 -10.76 9.29 5.08
N ARG A 55 -10.44 8.13 5.66
CA ARG A 55 -10.76 7.77 7.06
C ARG A 55 -9.52 7.64 7.94
N ALA A 56 -8.34 7.75 7.35
CA ALA A 56 -7.06 7.56 8.02
C ALA A 56 -6.66 8.75 8.90
N SER A 57 -5.68 8.55 9.78
CA SER A 57 -4.99 9.64 10.46
C SER A 57 -4.18 10.47 9.47
N GLU A 58 -3.98 11.76 9.74
CA GLU A 58 -3.26 12.69 8.85
C GLU A 58 -1.89 12.18 8.37
N PRO A 59 -1.00 11.61 9.23
CA PRO A 59 0.28 11.07 8.75
C PRO A 59 0.10 9.93 7.72
N THR A 60 -0.94 9.11 7.90
CA THR A 60 -1.24 8.00 6.99
C THR A 60 -1.87 8.50 5.70
N ALA A 61 -2.78 9.47 5.76
CA ALA A 61 -3.37 10.09 4.57
C ALA A 61 -2.28 10.81 3.75
N THR A 62 -1.36 11.49 4.41
CA THR A 62 -0.18 12.12 3.79
C THR A 62 0.73 11.08 3.12
N PHE A 63 1.05 9.99 3.82
CA PHE A 63 1.83 8.90 3.21
C PHE A 63 1.17 8.33 1.95
N VAL A 64 -0.15 8.10 1.97
CA VAL A 64 -0.89 7.59 0.81
C VAL A 64 -0.75 8.55 -0.37
N ARG A 65 -1.06 9.83 -0.16
CA ARG A 65 -1.04 10.86 -1.20
C ARG A 65 0.35 11.07 -1.79
N ASP A 66 1.38 11.09 -0.95
CA ASP A 66 2.71 11.52 -1.36
C ASP A 66 3.56 10.34 -1.89
N HIS A 67 3.24 9.09 -1.53
CA HIS A 67 4.06 7.92 -1.88
C HIS A 67 3.32 6.79 -2.60
N VAL A 68 2.03 6.57 -2.34
CA VAL A 68 1.27 5.45 -2.92
C VAL A 68 0.50 5.87 -4.18
N GLU A 69 -0.22 6.98 -4.14
CA GLU A 69 -0.96 7.51 -5.29
C GLU A 69 -0.07 7.81 -6.51
N PRO A 70 1.14 8.40 -6.36
CA PRO A 70 2.01 8.73 -7.49
C PRO A 70 2.69 7.51 -8.11
N MET A 71 2.55 6.32 -7.50
CA MET A 71 3.09 5.11 -8.08
C MET A 71 2.41 4.86 -9.43
N PRO A 72 3.19 4.63 -10.49
CA PRO A 72 2.61 4.35 -11.79
C PRO A 72 1.72 3.11 -11.69
N GLU A 73 0.44 3.29 -12.01
CA GLU A 73 -0.32 2.19 -12.56
C GLU A 73 0.36 1.86 -13.90
N LEU A 74 0.91 0.65 -14.00
CA LEU A 74 1.27 -0.05 -15.24
C LEU A 74 2.76 -0.20 -15.59
N ALA A 75 3.04 -1.47 -15.92
CA ALA A 75 4.22 -2.15 -16.46
C ALA A 75 5.48 -2.22 -15.57
N VAL A 76 5.94 -3.45 -15.32
CA VAL A 76 7.36 -3.68 -15.03
C VAL A 76 8.15 -3.08 -16.19
N PRO A 77 9.01 -2.08 -15.93
CA PRO A 77 9.65 -1.38 -17.03
C PRO A 77 10.55 -2.32 -17.82
N ARG A 78 10.36 -2.37 -19.15
CA ARG A 78 11.29 -3.07 -20.06
C ARG A 78 12.68 -2.41 -20.08
N GLN A 79 12.76 -1.15 -19.62
CA GLN A 79 13.97 -0.34 -19.47
C GLN A 79 13.86 0.44 -18.15
N GLY A 80 14.97 0.70 -17.45
CA GLY A 80 14.93 1.44 -16.17
C GLY A 80 14.52 0.57 -14.96
N ARG A 81 14.81 -0.74 -15.00
CA ARG A 81 14.55 -1.67 -13.90
C ARG A 81 15.16 -1.20 -12.57
N ASP A 82 16.39 -0.70 -12.61
CA ASP A 82 17.10 -0.26 -11.39
C ASP A 82 16.42 0.97 -10.76
N GLU A 83 15.96 1.91 -11.58
CA GLU A 83 15.18 3.06 -11.10
C GLU A 83 13.85 2.63 -10.48
N TYR A 84 13.20 1.63 -11.09
CA TYR A 84 11.96 1.07 -10.55
C TYR A 84 12.19 0.38 -9.20
N VAL A 85 13.24 -0.44 -9.08
CA VAL A 85 13.60 -1.08 -7.80
C VAL A 85 13.93 -0.02 -6.76
N ALA A 86 14.73 1.00 -7.10
CA ALA A 86 15.05 2.09 -6.18
C ALA A 86 13.82 2.86 -5.69
N ARG A 87 12.80 3.05 -6.55
CA ARG A 87 11.51 3.63 -6.13
C ARG A 87 10.76 2.74 -5.16
N LEU A 88 10.75 1.42 -5.37
CA LEU A 88 10.13 0.47 -4.43
C LEU A 88 10.87 0.42 -3.09
N ASP A 89 12.20 0.48 -3.10
CA ASP A 89 13.01 0.54 -1.88
C ASP A 89 12.72 1.84 -1.11
N GLY A 90 12.59 2.96 -1.83
CA GLY A 90 12.16 4.24 -1.25
C GLY A 90 10.78 4.14 -0.59
N LEU A 91 9.80 3.53 -1.26
CA LEU A 91 8.47 3.30 -0.67
C LEU A 91 8.54 2.42 0.59
N CYS A 92 9.35 1.36 0.58
CA CYS A 92 9.55 0.51 1.74
C CYS A 92 10.14 1.31 2.92
N ALA A 93 11.10 2.20 2.66
CA ALA A 93 11.69 3.06 3.67
C ALA A 93 10.66 4.03 4.27
N GLU A 94 9.86 4.70 3.44
CA GLU A 94 8.80 5.62 3.89
C GLU A 94 7.70 4.90 4.67
N LEU A 95 7.30 3.70 4.24
CA LEU A 95 6.36 2.87 4.98
C LEU A 95 6.95 2.48 6.35
N GLY A 96 8.24 2.13 6.39
CA GLY A 96 8.96 1.87 7.64
C GLY A 96 8.95 3.08 8.58
N SER A 97 9.15 4.28 8.05
CA SER A 97 9.07 5.54 8.81
C SER A 97 7.67 5.78 9.37
N LEU A 98 6.61 5.60 8.57
CA LEU A 98 5.22 5.71 9.01
C LEU A 98 4.91 4.70 10.13
N LEU A 99 5.32 3.44 9.97
CA LEU A 99 5.11 2.39 10.97
C LEU A 99 5.87 2.68 12.26
N ALA A 100 7.10 3.19 12.16
CA ALA A 100 7.89 3.58 13.32
C ALA A 100 7.21 4.72 14.09
N GLN A 101 6.76 5.78 13.41
CA GLN A 101 6.01 6.88 14.04
C GLN A 101 4.72 6.38 14.71
N ARG A 102 4.04 5.41 14.09
CA ARG A 102 2.75 4.91 14.56
C ARG A 102 2.85 3.97 15.76
N TYR A 103 3.91 3.16 15.83
CA TYR A 103 3.98 2.03 16.77
C TYR A 103 5.21 2.03 17.68
N VAL A 104 6.23 2.85 17.42
CA VAL A 104 7.42 2.95 18.28
C VAL A 104 7.27 4.16 19.21
N PRO A 105 7.12 3.96 20.53
CA PRO A 105 7.02 5.05 21.49
C PRO A 105 8.28 5.93 21.49
N GLY A 106 8.12 7.26 21.42
CA GLY A 106 9.21 8.23 21.69
C GLY A 106 9.93 8.82 20.48
N ARG A 107 9.58 8.47 19.24
CA ARG A 107 9.96 9.25 18.04
C ARG A 107 8.83 10.21 17.68
N SER A 108 8.86 11.40 18.26
CA SER A 108 8.17 12.56 17.68
C SER A 108 9.12 13.21 16.68
N SER A 109 8.62 13.52 15.48
CA SER A 109 9.33 14.28 14.44
C SER A 109 9.89 15.60 14.93
#